data_AF-A0A6P1DSA3-F1
#
_entry.id   AF-A0A6P1DSA3-F1
#
_cell.length_a   1.000
_cell.length_b   1.000
_cell.length_c   1.000
_cell.angle_alpha   90.00
_cell.angle_beta   90.00
_cell.angle_gamma   90.00
#
_symmetry.space_group_name_H-M   'P 1'
#
loop_
_entity.id
_entity.type
_entity.pdbx_description
1 polymer ?
#
loop_
_entity_poly.entity_id
_entity_poly.type
_entity_poly.pdbx_seq_one_letter_code
_entity_poly.pdbx_strand_id
1 'polypeptide(L)'
;MQIKMTLFLVFMTASTFGQEIGHVKNGKHSVKLLKSENLFSWVYSDVNSRTKHMEKSFNFPNKETIYNIIIEGFENMNNHQIIVQTDQDTIVKFEYKKIKGEMLLNINHSNINSKTAGTSTSLSREQLAVLFGKQA
;
A
#
# COMPACT_ATOMS: atom_id res chain seq x y z
N MET A 1 41.24 -43.67 -11.95
CA MET A 1 41.19 -42.20 -11.79
C MET A 1 39.79 -41.83 -11.27
N GLN A 2 39.63 -41.59 -9.97
CA GLN A 2 38.32 -41.31 -9.36
C GLN A 2 38.08 -39.78 -9.37
N ILE A 3 37.07 -39.34 -10.11
CA ILE A 3 36.61 -37.95 -10.08
C ILE A 3 35.69 -37.82 -8.86
N LYS A 4 36.16 -37.13 -7.82
CA LYS A 4 35.31 -36.73 -6.69
C LYS A 4 34.44 -35.56 -7.15
N MET A 5 33.17 -35.83 -7.42
CA MET A 5 32.19 -34.79 -7.71
C MET A 5 31.68 -34.21 -6.39
N THR A 6 32.23 -33.08 -5.97
CA THR A 6 31.77 -32.37 -4.77
C THR A 6 30.45 -31.68 -5.09
N LEU A 7 29.35 -32.18 -4.52
CA LEU A 7 28.02 -31.59 -4.64
C LEU A 7 27.94 -30.33 -3.76
N PHE A 8 27.91 -29.15 -4.38
CA PHE A 8 27.76 -27.88 -3.69
C PHE A 8 26.25 -27.56 -3.57
N LEU A 9 25.66 -27.88 -2.42
CA LEU A 9 24.24 -27.64 -2.14
C LEU A 9 24.08 -26.20 -1.61
N VAL A 10 23.74 -25.27 -2.50
CA VAL A 10 23.40 -23.89 -2.11
C VAL A 10 21.97 -23.89 -1.56
N PHE A 11 21.84 -23.91 -0.23
CA PHE A 11 20.57 -23.60 0.43
C PHE A 11 20.28 -22.10 0.29
N MET A 12 19.67 -21.70 -0.82
CA MET A 12 18.98 -20.41 -0.91
C MET A 12 17.79 -20.49 0.04
N THR A 13 17.93 -19.95 1.25
CA THR A 13 16.78 -19.67 2.11
C THR A 13 15.95 -18.62 1.40
N ALA A 14 14.90 -19.05 0.69
CA ALA A 14 13.91 -18.15 0.12
C ALA A 14 13.19 -17.47 1.28
N SER A 15 13.67 -16.31 1.68
CA SER A 15 12.91 -15.44 2.56
C SER A 15 11.71 -14.94 1.76
N THR A 16 10.52 -15.36 2.16
CA THR A 16 9.24 -14.95 1.56
C THR A 16 8.94 -13.50 1.96
N PHE A 17 9.76 -12.56 1.50
CA PHE A 17 9.43 -11.14 1.57
C PHE A 17 8.55 -10.81 0.37
N GLY A 18 7.41 -10.15 0.62
CA GLY A 18 6.52 -9.72 -0.45
C GLY A 18 7.27 -8.86 -1.47
N GLN A 19 7.02 -9.12 -2.75
CA GLN A 19 7.61 -8.37 -3.86
C GLN A 19 7.05 -6.95 -3.87
N GLU A 20 7.93 -5.94 -3.81
CA GLU A 20 7.51 -4.55 -4.06
C GLU A 20 7.08 -4.40 -5.52
N ILE A 21 5.84 -3.94 -5.71
CA ILE A 21 5.25 -3.70 -7.04
C ILE A 21 5.13 -2.23 -7.38
N GLY A 22 5.24 -1.35 -6.38
CA GLY A 22 5.33 0.08 -6.59
C GLY A 22 5.62 0.84 -5.30
N HIS A 23 6.19 2.03 -5.47
CA HIS A 23 6.57 2.89 -4.36
C HIS A 23 6.47 4.36 -4.76
N VAL A 24 5.93 5.17 -3.85
CA VAL A 24 5.83 6.62 -3.97
C VAL A 24 6.36 7.26 -2.70
N LYS A 25 7.13 8.33 -2.87
CA LYS A 25 7.60 9.18 -1.78
C LYS A 25 6.96 10.56 -1.89
N ASN A 26 6.36 11.03 -0.80
CA ASN A 26 5.85 12.39 -0.67
C ASN A 26 6.50 13.07 0.54
N GLY A 27 7.49 13.92 0.27
CA GLY A 27 8.34 14.53 1.29
C GLY A 27 9.07 13.49 2.14
N LYS A 28 8.81 13.49 3.45
CA LYS A 28 9.39 12.52 4.41
C LYS A 28 8.60 11.22 4.53
N HIS A 29 7.46 11.12 3.85
CA HIS A 29 6.56 9.97 3.93
C HIS A 29 6.62 9.13 2.66
N SER A 30 6.34 7.83 2.80
CA SER A 30 6.33 6.88 1.70
C SER A 30 5.09 5.99 1.75
N VAL A 31 4.69 5.53 0.57
CA VAL A 31 3.68 4.52 0.35
C VAL A 31 4.27 3.47 -0.59
N LYS A 32 4.10 2.20 -0.24
CA LYS A 32 4.53 1.04 -1.02
C LYS A 32 3.35 0.12 -1.22
N LEU A 33 3.37 -0.57 -2.34
CA LEU A 33 2.47 -1.65 -2.62
C LEU A 33 3.29 -2.93 -2.76
N LEU A 34 3.00 -3.91 -1.92
CA LEU A 34 3.68 -5.20 -1.89
C LEU A 34 2.74 -6.30 -2.36
N LYS A 35 3.28 -7.36 -2.98
CA LYS A 35 2.57 -8.58 -3.35
C LYS A 35 3.23 -9.78 -2.66
N SER A 36 2.45 -10.56 -1.92
CA SER A 36 2.89 -11.81 -1.31
C SER A 36 1.86 -12.90 -1.61
N GLU A 37 2.28 -13.95 -2.32
CA GLU A 37 1.40 -15.04 -2.76
C GLU A 37 0.10 -14.52 -3.41
N ASN A 38 -1.03 -14.64 -2.70
CA ASN A 38 -2.38 -14.28 -3.13
C ASN A 38 -2.89 -12.97 -2.50
N LEU A 39 -2.01 -12.19 -1.85
CA LEU A 39 -2.37 -11.00 -1.09
C LEU A 39 -1.53 -9.81 -1.52
N PHE A 40 -2.16 -8.64 -1.53
CA PHE A 40 -1.50 -7.37 -1.68
C PHE A 40 -1.52 -6.63 -0.34
N SER A 41 -0.45 -5.90 -0.06
CA SER A 41 -0.32 -5.08 1.14
C SER A 41 -0.03 -3.65 0.74
N TRP A 42 -0.88 -2.73 1.19
CA TRP A 42 -0.59 -1.31 1.13
C TRP A 42 0.16 -0.93 2.39
N VAL A 43 1.42 -0.54 2.25
CA VAL A 43 2.31 -0.19 3.35
C VAL A 43 2.61 1.29 3.28
N TYR A 44 2.55 2.00 4.40
CA TYR A 44 2.80 3.44 4.43
C TYR A 44 3.41 3.93 5.73
N SER A 45 4.22 4.97 5.66
CA SER A 45 4.69 5.67 6.85
C SER A 45 3.56 6.55 7.41
N ASP A 46 3.18 6.34 8.66
CA ASP A 46 2.09 7.09 9.30
C ASP A 46 2.48 8.57 9.52
N VAL A 47 1.63 9.50 9.05
CA VAL A 47 1.87 10.95 9.19
C VAL A 47 1.76 11.43 10.63
N ASN A 48 1.00 10.71 11.46
CA ASN A 48 0.79 11.03 12.87
C ASN A 48 1.84 10.40 13.79
N SER A 49 2.73 9.55 13.25
CA SER A 49 3.75 8.89 14.05
C SER A 49 4.80 9.89 14.56
N ARG A 50 5.08 9.81 15.87
CA ARG A 50 6.20 10.54 16.51
C ARG A 50 7.54 9.86 16.26
N THR A 51 7.53 8.56 15.95
CA THR A 51 8.73 7.81 15.58
C THR A 51 8.92 7.85 14.07
N LYS A 52 10.13 8.24 13.66
CA LYS A 52 10.56 8.19 12.26
C LYS A 52 10.44 6.74 11.79
N HIS A 53 9.73 6.48 10.70
CA HIS A 53 9.60 5.17 10.05
C HIS A 53 8.65 4.13 10.69
N MET A 54 7.67 4.53 11.52
CA MET A 54 6.58 3.59 11.85
C MET A 54 5.73 3.36 10.60
N GLU A 55 5.98 2.24 9.92
CA GLU A 55 5.14 1.77 8.82
C GLU A 55 3.87 1.13 9.38
N LYS A 56 2.76 1.40 8.70
CA LYS A 56 1.46 0.76 8.89
C LYS A 56 1.08 0.06 7.61
N SER A 57 0.21 -0.95 7.71
CA SER A 57 -0.29 -1.62 6.52
C SER A 57 -1.68 -2.18 6.70
N PHE A 58 -2.35 -2.36 5.57
CA PHE A 58 -3.55 -3.17 5.47
C PHE A 58 -3.44 -4.05 4.21
N ASN A 59 -4.18 -5.16 4.21
CA ASN A 59 -4.09 -6.16 3.17
C ASN A 59 -5.39 -6.25 2.37
N PHE A 60 -5.29 -6.65 1.11
CA PHE A 60 -6.44 -6.91 0.23
C PHE A 60 -6.09 -7.95 -0.84
N PRO A 61 -7.07 -8.74 -1.31
CA PRO A 61 -6.82 -9.85 -2.24
C PRO A 61 -6.70 -9.40 -3.70
N ASN A 62 -7.39 -8.33 -4.11
CA ASN A 62 -7.48 -7.92 -5.51
C ASN A 62 -7.00 -6.48 -5.71
N LYS A 63 -5.81 -6.35 -6.32
CA LYS A 63 -5.21 -5.05 -6.64
C LYS A 63 -6.05 -4.21 -7.59
N GLU A 64 -6.59 -4.82 -8.64
CA GLU A 64 -7.35 -4.09 -9.67
C GLU A 64 -8.67 -3.56 -9.10
N THR A 65 -9.34 -4.33 -8.22
CA THR A 65 -10.53 -3.85 -7.51
C THR A 65 -10.23 -2.63 -6.65
N ILE A 66 -9.18 -2.67 -5.82
CA ILE A 66 -8.81 -1.52 -4.98
C ILE A 66 -8.38 -0.33 -5.83
N TYR A 67 -7.61 -0.55 -6.89
CA TYR A 67 -7.21 0.51 -7.82
C TYR A 67 -8.43 1.19 -8.45
N ASN A 68 -9.39 0.42 -8.97
CA ASN A 68 -10.57 0.97 -9.61
C ASN A 68 -11.44 1.77 -8.62
N ILE A 69 -11.69 1.25 -7.42
CA ILE A 69 -12.40 2.00 -6.36
C ILE A 69 -11.69 3.33 -6.06
N ILE A 70 -10.35 3.30 -6.01
CA ILE A 70 -9.56 4.49 -5.76
C ILE A 70 -9.72 5.51 -6.89
N ILE A 71 -9.50 5.09 -8.14
CA ILE A 71 -9.51 5.98 -9.29
C ILE A 71 -10.92 6.53 -9.57
N GLU A 72 -11.96 5.71 -9.43
CA GLU A 72 -13.36 6.16 -9.54
C GLU A 72 -13.68 7.26 -8.51
N GLY A 73 -13.09 7.20 -7.32
CA GLY A 73 -13.24 8.26 -6.32
C GLY A 73 -12.70 9.63 -6.78
N PHE A 74 -11.68 9.67 -7.64
CA PHE A 74 -11.17 10.95 -8.18
C PHE A 74 -12.13 11.63 -9.16
N GLU A 75 -13.14 10.93 -9.70
CA GLU A 75 -14.12 11.50 -10.63
C GLU A 75 -15.11 12.45 -9.94
N ASN A 76 -15.26 12.36 -8.62
CA ASN A 76 -16.09 13.29 -7.86
C ASN A 76 -15.33 14.60 -7.57
N MET A 77 -15.94 15.74 -7.91
CA MET A 77 -15.32 17.06 -7.75
C MET A 77 -15.35 17.60 -6.30
N ASN A 78 -16.18 17.02 -5.43
CA ASN A 78 -16.35 17.45 -4.05
C ASN A 78 -15.51 16.60 -3.09
N ASN A 79 -15.17 17.17 -1.94
CA ASN A 79 -14.58 16.39 -0.84
C ASN A 79 -15.54 15.29 -0.40
N HIS A 80 -15.04 14.06 -0.30
CA HIS A 80 -15.86 12.92 0.05
C HIS A 80 -14.97 11.78 0.58
N GLN A 81 -15.59 10.67 0.96
CA GLN A 81 -14.88 9.47 1.38
C GLN A 81 -15.55 8.22 0.81
N ILE A 82 -14.74 7.19 0.59
CA ILE A 82 -15.19 5.83 0.32
C ILE A 82 -14.70 4.95 1.48
N ILE A 83 -15.59 4.14 2.05
CA ILE A 83 -15.24 3.23 3.16
C ILE A 83 -15.23 1.81 2.61
N VAL A 84 -14.09 1.15 2.73
CA VAL A 84 -13.87 -0.25 2.32
C VAL A 84 -13.56 -1.06 3.56
N GLN A 85 -14.27 -2.18 3.72
CA GLN A 85 -13.91 -3.21 4.68
C GLN A 85 -13.09 -4.28 3.95
N THR A 86 -11.84 -4.51 4.34
CA THR A 86 -10.93 -5.42 3.62
C THR A 86 -10.98 -6.84 4.17
N ASP A 87 -10.91 -6.98 5.50
CA ASP A 87 -11.16 -8.21 6.24
C ASP A 87 -12.18 -7.92 7.36
N GLN A 88 -12.51 -8.91 8.20
CA GLN A 88 -13.53 -8.72 9.24
C GLN A 88 -13.19 -7.59 10.22
N ASP A 89 -11.90 -7.30 10.41
CA ASP A 89 -11.42 -6.41 11.48
C ASP A 89 -10.87 -5.08 10.98
N THR A 90 -10.62 -4.94 9.67
CA THR A 90 -9.96 -3.77 9.08
C THR A 90 -10.92 -2.92 8.24
N ILE A 91 -11.11 -1.68 8.68
CA ILE A 91 -11.84 -0.65 7.95
C ILE A 91 -10.83 0.34 7.39
N VAL A 92 -10.91 0.58 6.08
CA VAL A 92 -10.09 1.52 5.35
C VAL A 92 -10.98 2.63 4.78
N LYS A 93 -10.63 3.88 5.06
CA LYS A 93 -11.29 5.06 4.51
C LYS A 93 -10.37 5.70 3.49
N PHE A 94 -10.86 5.79 2.26
CA PHE A 94 -10.27 6.58 1.19
C PHE A 94 -10.87 7.98 1.28
N GLU A 95 -10.11 8.92 1.82
CA GLU A 95 -10.54 10.33 1.98
C GLU A 95 -10.02 11.17 0.83
N TYR A 96 -10.93 11.71 0.03
CA TYR A 96 -10.63 12.58 -1.10
C TYR A 96 -10.84 14.04 -0.69
N LYS A 97 -9.78 14.84 -0.78
CA LYS A 97 -9.78 16.25 -0.38
C LYS A 97 -9.19 17.11 -1.47
N LYS A 98 -9.92 18.15 -1.85
CA LYS A 98 -9.46 19.18 -2.76
C LYS A 98 -8.55 20.16 -2.02
N ILE A 99 -7.27 20.17 -2.36
CA ILE A 99 -6.26 21.04 -1.78
C ILE A 99 -5.66 21.87 -2.91
N LYS A 100 -5.78 23.20 -2.81
CA LYS A 100 -5.29 24.13 -3.86
C LYS A 100 -5.78 23.81 -5.28
N GLY A 101 -6.99 23.30 -5.40
CA GLY A 101 -7.61 22.97 -6.71
C GLY A 101 -7.39 21.53 -7.17
N GLU A 102 -6.48 20.79 -6.55
CA GLU A 102 -6.16 19.40 -6.89
C GLU A 102 -6.86 18.44 -5.93
N MET A 103 -7.50 17.40 -6.45
CA MET A 103 -8.06 16.32 -5.61
C MET A 103 -6.94 15.38 -5.19
N LEU A 104 -6.82 15.14 -3.89
CA LEU A 104 -5.81 14.24 -3.32
C LEU A 104 -6.46 13.18 -2.44
N LEU A 105 -5.87 12.00 -2.40
CA LEU A 105 -6.30 10.88 -1.58
C LEU A 105 -5.44 10.72 -0.34
N ASN A 106 -6.07 10.65 0.84
CA ASN A 106 -5.47 10.11 2.05
C ASN A 106 -6.11 8.76 2.40
N ILE A 107 -5.31 7.84 2.94
CA ILE A 107 -5.79 6.57 3.48
C ILE A 107 -5.79 6.65 5.00
N ASN A 108 -6.95 6.39 5.60
CA ASN A 108 -7.07 6.14 7.04
C ASN A 108 -7.47 4.68 7.24
N HIS A 109 -6.67 3.88 7.94
CA HIS A 109 -7.12 2.55 8.34
C HIS A 109 -7.29 2.46 9.85
N SER A 110 -8.16 1.56 10.26
CA SER A 110 -8.34 1.11 11.63
C SER A 110 -8.56 -0.40 11.60
N ASN A 111 -7.74 -1.15 12.35
CA ASN A 111 -7.95 -2.56 12.61
C ASN A 111 -8.42 -2.71 14.06
N ILE A 112 -9.62 -3.26 14.22
CA ILE A 112 -10.32 -3.38 15.52
C ILE A 112 -9.61 -4.41 16.40
N ASN A 113 -9.17 -5.52 15.82
CA ASN A 113 -8.57 -6.65 16.53
C ASN A 113 -7.17 -6.29 17.07
N SER A 114 -6.29 -5.78 16.22
CA SER A 114 -4.94 -5.35 16.61
C SER A 114 -4.90 -3.99 17.30
N LYS A 115 -6.02 -3.25 17.33
CA LYS A 115 -6.13 -1.86 17.82
C LYS A 115 -5.14 -0.91 17.12
N THR A 116 -4.79 -1.19 15.86
CA THR A 116 -3.90 -0.33 15.08
C THR A 116 -4.71 0.63 14.22
N ALA A 117 -4.31 1.89 14.21
CA ALA A 117 -4.81 2.88 13.26
C ALA A 117 -3.63 3.67 12.70
N GLY A 118 -3.86 4.38 11.60
CA GLY A 118 -2.89 5.32 11.05
C GLY A 118 -3.44 6.09 9.86
N THR A 119 -2.69 7.11 9.45
CA THR A 119 -3.04 7.97 8.30
C THR A 119 -1.88 8.06 7.32
N SER A 120 -2.14 7.82 6.04
CA SER A 120 -1.13 7.99 5.00
C SER A 120 -0.94 9.46 4.64
N THR A 121 0.19 9.74 3.99
CA THR A 121 0.34 10.99 3.24
C THR A 121 -0.70 11.10 2.13
N SER A 122 -0.94 12.32 1.66
CA SER A 122 -1.84 12.59 0.53
C SER A 122 -1.15 12.19 -0.77
N LEU A 123 -1.87 11.51 -1.66
CA LEU A 123 -1.39 11.08 -2.97
C LEU A 123 -2.26 11.67 -4.08
N SER A 124 -1.62 12.10 -5.17
CA SER A 124 -2.31 12.49 -6.40
C SER A 124 -2.74 11.27 -7.22
N ARG A 125 -3.58 11.49 -8.25
CA ARG A 125 -4.01 10.44 -9.18
C ARG A 125 -2.82 9.83 -9.92
N GLU A 126 -1.86 10.65 -10.34
CA GLU A 126 -0.66 10.23 -11.06
C GLU A 126 0.26 9.40 -10.16
N GLN A 127 0.42 9.81 -8.90
CA GLN A 127 1.17 9.04 -7.91
C GLN A 127 0.54 7.66 -7.68
N LEU A 128 -0.79 7.56 -7.67
CA LEU A 128 -1.49 6.29 -7.56
C LEU A 128 -1.31 5.42 -8.80
N ALA A 129 -1.33 6.00 -10.00
CA ALA A 129 -1.01 5.24 -11.22
C ALA A 129 0.39 4.62 -11.13
N VAL A 130 1.41 5.41 -10.74
CA VAL A 130 2.78 4.93 -10.52
C VAL A 130 2.84 3.82 -9.47
N LEU A 131 2.18 4.02 -8.32
CA LEU A 131 2.15 3.04 -7.22
C LEU A 131 1.59 1.67 -7.65
N PHE A 132 0.63 1.66 -8.58
CA PHE A 132 -0.02 0.44 -9.06
C PHE A 132 0.62 -0.16 -10.32
N GLY A 133 1.66 0.48 -10.85
CA GLY A 133 2.35 0.07 -12.08
C GLY A 133 1.54 0.36 -13.35
N LYS A 134 0.71 1.40 -13.34
CA LYS A 134 -0.05 1.88 -14.49
C LYS A 134 0.66 3.10 -15.11
N GLN A 135 0.48 3.31 -16.41
CA GLN A 135 0.90 4.57 -17.03
C GLN A 135 0.01 5.69 -16.50
N ALA A 136 0.65 6.79 -16.06
CA ALA A 136 -0.02 7.99 -15.59
C ALA A 136 -0.62 8.78 -16.76
#